data_AF-A0A6I5NMC7-F1
#
_entry.id   AF-A0A6I5NMC7-F1
#
_cell.length_a   1.000
_cell.length_b   1.000
_cell.length_c   1.000
_cell.angle_alpha   90.00
_cell.angle_beta   90.00
_cell.angle_gamma   90.00
#
_symmetry.space_group_name_H-M   'P 1'
#
loop_
_entity.id
_entity.type
_entity.pdbx_description
1 polymer ?
#
loop_
_entity_poly.entity_id
_entity_poly.type
_entity_poly.pdbx_seq_one_letter_code
_entity_poly.pdbx_strand_id
1 'polypeptide(L)'
;MLTLDPTVCRESALPSEFAIAEAETLQIRTALMLSLQQAIEQRGWTPAEAAKALKQTLPRMQNLLNGEISRFSIEQLIQLLAIIGREVQISVVD
;
A
#
# COMPACT_ATOMS: atom_id res chain seq x y z
N MET A 1 3.55 1.54 -58.73
CA MET A 1 3.03 2.46 -57.69
C MET A 1 2.64 1.62 -56.50
N LEU A 2 3.62 1.30 -55.65
CA LEU A 2 3.44 0.59 -54.39
C LEU A 2 4.52 1.09 -53.44
N THR A 3 4.12 1.65 -52.30
CA THR A 3 4.71 1.33 -51.00
C THR A 3 3.69 1.66 -49.91
N LEU A 4 3.46 0.68 -49.05
CA LEU A 4 2.68 0.77 -47.82
C LEU A 4 3.38 1.67 -46.78
N ASP A 5 2.52 2.36 -46.00
CA ASP A 5 2.57 2.88 -44.62
C ASP A 5 3.88 2.74 -43.79
N PRO A 6 4.25 3.75 -42.97
CA PRO A 6 3.83 3.69 -41.56
C PRO A 6 3.81 5.05 -40.84
N THR A 7 2.66 5.70 -40.66
CA THR A 7 2.57 6.85 -39.72
C THR A 7 1.47 6.72 -38.67
N VAL A 8 1.05 5.49 -38.36
CA VAL A 8 0.54 5.21 -37.01
C VAL A 8 1.75 5.15 -36.08
N CYS A 9 2.31 6.31 -35.77
CA CYS A 9 3.10 6.48 -34.57
C CYS A 9 2.14 6.25 -33.41
N ARG A 10 2.11 5.01 -32.91
CA ARG A 10 1.75 4.74 -31.51
C ARG A 10 2.60 5.70 -30.69
N GLU A 11 1.97 6.73 -30.14
CA GLU A 11 2.52 7.49 -29.03
C GLU A 11 2.55 6.50 -27.85
N SER A 12 3.62 5.72 -27.83
CA SER A 12 3.89 4.69 -26.85
C SER A 12 4.08 5.37 -25.52
N ALA A 13 3.07 5.22 -24.65
CA ALA A 13 3.16 5.26 -23.20
C ALA A 13 4.52 5.75 -22.66
N LEU A 14 4.66 7.07 -22.52
CA LEU A 14 5.45 7.57 -21.39
C LEU A 14 4.93 6.81 -20.17
N PRO A 15 5.77 6.19 -19.31
CA PRO A 15 5.32 5.78 -18.00
C PRO A 15 4.70 7.03 -17.40
N SER A 16 3.37 7.05 -17.35
CA SER A 16 2.65 8.29 -17.09
C SER A 16 3.13 8.77 -15.73
N GLU A 17 3.27 10.07 -15.52
CA GLU A 17 3.67 10.60 -14.21
C GLU A 17 2.79 10.00 -13.08
N PHE A 18 1.55 9.63 -13.41
CA PHE A 18 0.64 8.80 -12.62
C PHE A 18 1.20 7.41 -12.23
N ALA A 19 1.82 6.67 -13.13
CA ALA A 19 2.44 5.37 -12.85
C ALA A 19 3.63 5.49 -11.88
N ILE A 20 4.41 6.58 -11.97
CA ILE A 20 5.51 6.85 -11.03
C ILE A 20 4.94 7.16 -9.65
N ALA A 21 3.99 8.10 -9.56
CA ALA A 21 3.34 8.46 -8.30
C ALA A 21 2.60 7.27 -7.67
N GLU A 22 1.95 6.42 -8.48
CA GLU A 22 1.28 5.22 -8.01
C GLU A 22 2.27 4.19 -7.47
N ALA A 23 3.41 4.00 -8.14
CA ALA A 23 4.47 3.12 -7.70
C ALA A 23 5.04 3.57 -6.35
N GLU A 24 5.36 4.86 -6.18
CA GLU A 24 5.83 5.41 -4.90
C GLU A 24 4.78 5.22 -3.79
N THR A 25 3.52 5.55 -4.09
CA THR A 25 2.44 5.39 -3.12
C THR A 25 2.26 3.92 -2.72
N LEU A 26 2.38 2.99 -3.68
CA LEU A 26 2.30 1.55 -3.42
C LEU A 26 3.48 1.07 -2.55
N GLN A 27 4.69 1.56 -2.80
CA GLN A 27 5.86 1.24 -1.97
C GLN A 27 5.67 1.69 -0.52
N ILE A 28 5.22 2.93 -0.30
CA ILE A 28 4.95 3.46 1.05
C ILE A 28 3.85 2.65 1.73
N ARG A 29 2.73 2.38 1.05
CA ARG A 29 1.65 1.53 1.59
C ARG A 29 2.16 0.14 1.97
N THR A 30 3.05 -0.43 1.16
CA THR A 30 3.60 -1.78 1.39
C THR A 30 4.47 -1.79 2.65
N ALA A 31 5.37 -0.83 2.78
CA ALA A 31 6.25 -0.71 3.94
C ALA A 31 5.45 -0.54 5.25
N LEU A 32 4.42 0.31 5.24
CA LEU A 32 3.55 0.52 6.40
C LEU A 32 2.72 -0.72 6.75
N MET A 33 2.14 -1.39 5.74
CA MET A 33 1.36 -2.61 5.95
C MET A 33 2.21 -3.75 6.52
N LEU A 34 3.42 -3.96 5.98
CA LEU A 34 4.35 -4.96 6.49
C LEU A 34 4.75 -4.66 7.94
N SER A 35 5.05 -3.40 8.26
CA SER A 35 5.38 -2.97 9.62
C SER A 35 4.24 -3.28 10.60
N LEU A 36 3.00 -3.10 10.16
CA LEU A 36 1.82 -3.38 10.96
C LEU A 36 1.58 -4.90 11.12
N GLN A 37 1.72 -5.69 10.05
CA GLN A 37 1.64 -7.16 10.11
C GLN A 37 2.69 -7.75 11.06
N GLN A 38 3.95 -7.30 10.96
CA GLN A 38 5.02 -7.71 11.87
C GLN A 38 4.69 -7.33 13.33
N ALA A 39 4.10 -6.16 13.56
CA ALA A 39 3.72 -5.74 14.90
C ALA A 39 2.54 -6.54 15.47
N ILE A 40 1.68 -7.10 14.62
CA ILE A 40 0.59 -8.02 15.01
C ILE A 40 1.20 -9.39 15.36
N GLU A 41 2.10 -9.90 14.50
CA GLU A 41 2.79 -11.18 14.69
C GLU A 41 3.65 -11.20 15.96
N GLN A 42 4.45 -10.15 16.20
CA GLN A 42 5.30 -10.02 17.40
C GLN A 42 4.49 -10.01 18.70
N ARG A 43 3.21 -9.63 18.65
CA ARG A 43 2.31 -9.66 19.81
C ARG A 43 1.56 -10.99 19.95
N GLY A 44 1.71 -11.90 18.99
CA GLY A 44 0.98 -13.16 18.95
C GLY A 44 -0.53 -13.00 18.79
N TRP A 45 -0.98 -11.87 18.23
CA TRP A 45 -2.41 -11.62 18.10
C TRP A 45 -3.03 -12.45 16.97
N THR A 46 -4.14 -13.10 17.28
CA THR A 46 -5.08 -13.61 16.28
C THR A 46 -5.74 -12.45 15.52
N PRO A 47 -6.33 -12.70 14.33
CA PRO A 47 -7.08 -11.67 13.61
C PRO A 47 -8.19 -11.00 14.44
N ALA A 48 -8.83 -11.74 15.35
CA ALA A 48 -9.88 -11.21 16.23
C ALA A 48 -9.32 -10.29 17.33
N GLU A 49 -8.18 -10.65 17.92
CA GLU A 49 -7.49 -9.82 18.91
C GLU A 49 -6.94 -8.55 18.27
N ALA A 50 -6.31 -8.68 17.10
CA ALA A 50 -5.83 -7.53 16.34
C ALA A 50 -6.98 -6.60 15.96
N ALA A 51 -8.13 -7.14 15.49
CA ALA A 51 -9.31 -6.34 15.20
C ALA A 51 -9.79 -5.55 16.44
N LYS A 52 -9.84 -6.18 17.61
CA LYS A 52 -10.22 -5.52 18.86
C LYS A 52 -9.21 -4.45 19.28
N ALA A 53 -7.91 -4.76 19.25
CA ALA A 53 -6.85 -3.85 19.67
C ALA A 53 -6.75 -2.62 18.75
N LEU A 54 -6.90 -2.82 17.44
CA LEU A 54 -6.84 -1.78 16.42
C LEU A 54 -8.20 -1.10 16.16
N LYS A 55 -9.24 -1.47 16.92
CA LYS A 55 -10.62 -0.97 16.78
C LYS A 55 -11.15 -1.09 15.33
N GLN A 56 -10.81 -2.20 14.66
CA GLN A 56 -11.26 -2.52 13.31
C GLN A 56 -12.24 -3.70 13.34
N THR A 57 -12.94 -3.91 12.22
CA THR A 57 -13.75 -5.11 12.03
C THR A 57 -12.86 -6.31 11.70
N LEU A 58 -13.32 -7.52 12.02
CA LEU A 58 -12.61 -8.76 11.70
C LEU A 58 -12.33 -8.92 10.19
N PRO A 59 -13.30 -8.70 9.26
CA PRO A 59 -13.02 -8.79 7.83
C PRO A 59 -11.95 -7.79 7.37
N ARG A 60 -11.96 -6.57 7.91
CA ARG A 60 -10.94 -5.57 7.58
C ARG A 60 -9.57 -5.99 8.09
N MET A 61 -9.50 -6.64 9.27
CA MET A 61 -8.25 -7.21 9.76
C MET A 61 -7.76 -8.37 8.89
N GLN A 62 -8.65 -9.23 8.42
CA GLN A 62 -8.27 -10.30 7.49
C GLN A 62 -7.73 -9.73 6.16
N ASN A 63 -8.38 -8.72 5.58
CA ASN A 63 -7.87 -8.03 4.39
C ASN A 63 -6.45 -7.48 4.62
N LEU A 64 -6.20 -6.92 5.80
CA LEU A 64 -4.89 -6.40 6.18
C LEU A 64 -3.83 -7.51 6.25
N LEU A 65 -4.16 -8.62 6.92
CA LEU A 65 -3.26 -9.77 7.08
C LEU A 65 -3.05 -10.54 5.77
N ASN A 66 -4.02 -10.52 4.86
CA ASN A 66 -3.91 -11.09 3.52
C ASN A 66 -3.14 -10.19 2.53
N GLY A 67 -2.76 -8.98 2.95
CA GLY A 67 -2.00 -8.07 2.09
C GLY A 67 -2.83 -7.34 1.04
N GLU A 68 -4.14 -7.14 1.26
CA GLU A 68 -5.04 -6.44 0.33
C GLU A 68 -4.80 -4.91 0.34
N ILE A 69 -3.62 -4.52 -0.13
CA ILE A 69 -3.06 -3.17 -0.04
C ILE A 69 -3.88 -2.07 -0.70
N SER A 70 -4.65 -2.41 -1.74
CA SER A 70 -5.53 -1.47 -2.44
C SER A 70 -6.68 -0.96 -1.57
N ARG A 71 -6.97 -1.64 -0.44
CA ARG A 71 -8.06 -1.27 0.48
C ARG A 71 -7.63 -0.33 1.60
N PHE A 72 -6.34 -0.03 1.69
CA PHE A 72 -5.77 0.77 2.77
C PHE A 72 -5.06 1.99 2.20
N SER A 73 -5.46 3.17 2.65
CA SER A 73 -4.71 4.39 2.38
C SER A 73 -3.47 4.47 3.29
N ILE A 74 -2.49 5.28 2.89
CA ILE A 74 -1.30 5.59 3.72
C ILE A 74 -1.74 6.11 5.10
N GLU A 75 -2.67 7.07 5.12
CA GLU A 75 -3.20 7.66 6.35
C GLU A 75 -3.79 6.59 7.29
N GLN A 76 -4.59 5.66 6.76
CA GLN A 76 -5.18 4.59 7.55
C GLN A 76 -4.11 3.69 8.18
N LEU A 77 -3.06 3.36 7.44
CA LEU A 77 -1.96 2.53 7.96
C LEU A 77 -1.19 3.26 9.06
N ILE A 78 -0.95 4.57 8.90
CA ILE A 78 -0.33 5.41 9.93
C ILE A 78 -1.18 5.45 11.21
N GLN A 79 -2.50 5.67 11.08
CA GLN A 79 -3.40 5.68 12.23
C GLN A 79 -3.39 4.34 12.98
N LEU A 80 -3.38 3.22 12.26
CA LEU A 80 -3.35 1.89 12.87
C LEU A 80 -2.02 1.63 13.60
N LEU A 81 -0.88 2.04 13.01
CA LEU A 81 0.42 1.99 13.67
C LEU A 81 0.47 2.86 14.94
N ALA A 82 -0.12 4.05 14.90
CA ALA A 82 -0.20 4.94 16.06
C ALA A 82 -1.03 4.34 17.21
N ILE A 83 -2.16 3.67 16.91
CA ILE A 83 -3.00 3.01 17.93
C ILE A 83 -2.22 1.97 18.74
N ILE A 84 -1.25 1.30 18.10
CA ILE A 84 -0.40 0.29 18.76
C ILE A 84 0.93 0.87 19.28
N GLY A 85 1.02 2.19 19.42
CA GLY A 85 2.16 2.89 20.01
C GLY A 85 3.41 2.91 19.13
N ARG A 86 3.28 2.75 17.81
CA ARG A 86 4.41 2.93 16.88
C ARG A 86 4.40 4.34 16.32
N GLU A 87 5.57 4.96 16.35
CA GLU A 87 5.83 6.23 15.66
C GLU A 87 6.19 5.95 14.20
N VAL A 88 5.70 6.80 13.30
CA VAL A 88 5.98 6.71 11.85
C VAL A 88 6.73 7.97 11.45
N GLN A 89 7.91 7.80 10.86
CA GLN A 89 8.71 8.88 10.29
C GLN A 89 8.74 8.72 8.76
N ILE A 90 8.50 9.83 8.04
CA ILE A 90 8.57 9.90 6.59
C ILE A 90 9.61 10.97 6.22
N SER A 91 10.50 10.63 5.29
CA SER A 91 11.50 11.55 4.74
C SER A 91 11.48 11.47 3.22
N VAL A 92 11.68 12.62 2.56
CA VAL A 92 11.95 12.69 1.12
C VAL A 92 13.44 12.51 0.91
N VAL A 93 13.82 11.71 -0.08
CA VAL A 93 15.22 11.43 -0.43
C VAL A 93 15.49 12.05 -1.81
N ASP A 94 16.61 12.78 -1.93
CA ASP A 94 17.08 13.42 -3.17
C ASP A 94 17.85 12.46 -4.09
#